data_AF-A0A501VSA3-F1
#
_entry.id   AF-A0A501VSA3-F1
#
_cell.length_a   1.000
_cell.length_b   1.000
_cell.length_c   1.000
_cell.angle_alpha   90.00
_cell.angle_beta   90.00
_cell.angle_gamma   90.00
#
_symmetry.space_group_name_H-M   'P 1'
#
loop_
_entity.id
_entity.type
_entity.pdbx_description
1 polymer ?
#
loop_
_entity_poly.entity_id
_entity_poly.type
_entity_poly.pdbx_seq_one_letter_code
_entity_poly.pdbx_strand_id
1 'polypeptide(L)'
;MKEFLESRESKKIQLHLGLSIILLSLVATIKGGVNSGNTFQFLECLSIGVSAFLITFIGMFGNEKIFDNWKGIFNKKSKGEKIFFLIIPIVLLLLLSVFYYLFNKVPDFFKFLNKELDFPQEDYLIISINDIFRYFMVLVWNFVCYIVTSMMISMELTFIGIIFFDRISEYYSQIGEKKIND
;
A
#
# COMPACT_ATOMS: atom_id res chain seq x y z
N MET A 1 -19.22 28.11 -7.19
CA MET A 1 -18.94 27.95 -5.74
C MET A 1 -19.00 26.49 -5.30
N LYS A 2 -20.05 25.73 -5.68
CA LYS A 2 -20.21 24.29 -5.36
C LYS A 2 -19.06 23.41 -5.90
N GLU A 3 -18.70 23.55 -7.17
CA GLU A 3 -17.56 22.81 -7.76
C GLU A 3 -16.20 23.16 -7.13
N PHE A 4 -16.03 24.40 -6.66
CA PHE A 4 -14.80 24.84 -5.99
C PHE A 4 -14.68 24.23 -4.58
N LEU A 5 -15.79 24.12 -3.86
CA LEU A 5 -15.86 23.45 -2.56
C LEU A 5 -15.64 21.94 -2.69
N GLU A 6 -16.28 21.30 -3.67
CA GLU A 6 -16.10 19.86 -3.97
C GLU A 6 -14.65 19.52 -4.38
N SER A 7 -14.02 20.36 -5.22
CA SER A 7 -12.60 20.23 -5.59
C SER A 7 -11.68 20.33 -4.38
N ARG A 8 -12.01 21.21 -3.42
CA ARG A 8 -11.23 21.38 -2.19
C ARG A 8 -11.40 20.20 -1.24
N GLU A 9 -12.58 19.61 -1.13
CA GLU A 9 -12.84 18.42 -0.33
C GLU A 9 -12.13 17.19 -0.91
N SER A 10 -12.15 17.01 -2.24
CA SER A 10 -11.38 15.96 -2.92
C SER A 10 -9.89 16.04 -2.60
N LYS A 11 -9.31 17.25 -2.69
CA LYS A 11 -7.89 17.49 -2.37
C LYS A 11 -7.58 17.19 -0.90
N LYS A 12 -8.49 17.51 0.02
CA LYS A 12 -8.33 17.16 1.44
C LYS A 12 -8.29 15.66 1.65
N ILE A 13 -9.20 14.91 1.02
CA ILE A 13 -9.26 13.45 1.14
C ILE A 13 -7.95 12.81 0.62
N GLN A 14 -7.47 13.26 -0.54
CA GLN A 14 -6.18 12.79 -1.09
C GLN A 14 -5.00 13.10 -0.18
N LEU A 15 -4.99 14.29 0.43
CA LEU A 15 -3.94 14.69 1.36
C LEU A 15 -3.98 13.84 2.64
N HIS A 16 -5.16 13.63 3.23
CA HIS A 16 -5.34 12.77 4.41
C HIS A 16 -4.95 11.32 4.13
N LEU A 17 -5.30 10.80 2.96
CA LEU A 17 -4.89 9.49 2.50
C LEU A 17 -3.37 9.38 2.43
N GLY A 18 -2.70 10.28 1.68
CA GLY A 18 -1.25 10.26 1.54
C GLY A 18 -0.53 10.39 2.88
N LEU A 19 -0.97 11.32 3.73
CA LEU A 19 -0.39 11.53 5.05
C LEU A 19 -0.56 10.30 5.95
N SER A 20 -1.73 9.65 5.94
CA SER A 20 -2.00 8.45 6.74
C SER A 20 -1.10 7.28 6.36
N ILE A 21 -0.93 7.01 5.06
CA ILE A 21 -0.09 5.93 4.58
C ILE A 21 1.37 6.19 4.95
N ILE A 22 1.87 7.41 4.74
CA ILE A 22 3.25 7.78 5.07
C ILE A 22 3.51 7.64 6.57
N LEU A 23 2.66 8.21 7.41
CA LEU A 23 2.86 8.20 8.86
C LEU A 23 2.74 6.79 9.44
N LEU A 24 1.74 6.01 9.03
CA LEU A 24 1.59 4.64 9.52
C LEU A 24 2.71 3.72 9.01
N SER A 25 3.17 3.91 7.77
CA SER A 25 4.33 3.18 7.23
C SER A 25 5.60 3.50 8.00
N LEU A 26 5.77 4.77 8.42
CA LEU A 26 6.89 5.19 9.26
C LEU A 26 6.83 4.50 10.63
N VAL A 27 5.65 4.50 11.26
CA VAL A 27 5.43 3.81 12.55
C VAL A 27 5.73 2.32 12.43
N ALA A 28 5.23 1.65 11.39
CA ALA A 28 5.50 0.23 11.14
C ALA A 28 6.99 -0.04 10.90
N THR A 29 7.69 0.85 10.20
CA THR A 29 9.14 0.75 9.96
C THR A 29 9.92 0.85 11.27
N ILE A 30 9.63 1.85 12.10
CA ILE A 30 10.29 2.03 13.40
C ILE A 30 10.01 0.84 14.30
N LYS A 31 8.74 0.41 14.39
CA LYS A 31 8.34 -0.79 15.15
C LYS A 31 9.10 -2.02 14.66
N GLY A 32 9.23 -2.18 13.35
CA GLY A 32 9.97 -3.28 12.73
C GLY A 32 11.45 -3.27 13.10
N GLY A 33 12.09 -2.09 13.03
CA GLY A 33 13.48 -1.87 13.39
C GLY A 33 13.79 -2.12 14.87
N VAL A 34 12.87 -1.75 15.78
CA VAL A 34 13.05 -1.89 17.23
C VAL A 34 12.70 -3.30 17.72
N ASN A 35 11.58 -3.88 17.25
CA ASN A 35 11.01 -5.08 17.87
C ASN A 35 11.17 -6.38 17.07
N SER A 36 11.56 -6.30 15.78
CA SER A 36 11.52 -7.48 14.89
C SER A 36 12.78 -7.66 14.04
N GLY A 37 13.92 -7.12 14.49
CA GLY A 37 15.18 -7.24 13.78
C GLY A 37 15.16 -6.58 12.38
N ASN A 38 14.35 -5.53 12.20
CA ASN A 38 14.18 -4.84 10.92
C ASN A 38 13.64 -5.73 9.80
N THR A 39 12.69 -6.62 10.13
CA THR A 39 11.99 -7.47 9.16
C THR A 39 10.71 -6.80 8.65
N PHE A 40 10.42 -6.98 7.36
CA PHE A 40 9.18 -6.51 6.75
C PHE A 40 7.98 -7.33 7.23
N GLN A 41 6.89 -6.67 7.62
CA GLN A 41 5.67 -7.30 8.13
C GLN A 41 4.47 -7.00 7.23
N PHE A 42 4.08 -7.98 6.42
CA PHE A 42 2.94 -7.83 5.50
C PHE A 42 1.62 -7.49 6.20
N LEU A 43 1.41 -8.02 7.41
CA LEU A 43 0.19 -7.77 8.19
C LEU A 43 -0.01 -6.29 8.53
N GLU A 44 1.08 -5.56 8.80
CA GLU A 44 1.02 -4.12 9.04
C GLU A 44 0.60 -3.39 7.76
N CYS A 45 1.08 -3.80 6.59
CA CYS A 45 0.63 -3.23 5.31
C CYS A 45 -0.87 -3.44 5.07
N LEU A 46 -1.42 -4.59 5.46
CA LEU A 46 -2.84 -4.87 5.36
C LEU A 46 -3.65 -3.93 6.26
N SER A 47 -3.20 -3.74 7.51
CA SER A 47 -3.82 -2.79 8.45
C SER A 47 -3.82 -1.35 7.91
N ILE A 48 -2.68 -0.89 7.39
CA ILE A 48 -2.53 0.44 6.79
C ILE A 48 -3.41 0.57 5.54
N GLY A 49 -3.37 -0.43 4.64
CA GLY A 49 -4.13 -0.45 3.40
C GLY A 49 -5.64 -0.44 3.62
N VAL A 50 -6.14 -1.21 4.59
CA VAL A 50 -7.57 -1.20 4.97
C VAL A 50 -7.97 0.15 5.55
N SER A 51 -7.12 0.75 6.39
CA SER A 51 -7.38 2.08 6.97
C SER A 51 -7.45 3.16 5.87
N ALA A 52 -6.49 3.13 4.96
CA ALA A 52 -6.41 4.02 3.80
C ALA A 52 -7.61 3.83 2.84
N PHE A 53 -8.04 2.58 2.63
CA PHE A 53 -9.27 2.27 1.91
C PHE A 53 -10.48 2.91 2.57
N LEU A 54 -10.66 2.77 3.88
CA LEU A 54 -11.81 3.35 4.59
C LEU A 54 -11.84 4.87 4.47
N ILE A 55 -10.69 5.54 4.65
CA ILE A 55 -10.57 7.00 4.47
C ILE A 55 -11.01 7.42 3.06
N THR A 56 -10.50 6.72 2.05
CA THR A 56 -10.81 7.01 0.65
C THR A 56 -12.28 6.73 0.35
N PHE A 57 -12.79 5.58 0.77
CA PHE A 57 -14.14 5.14 0.46
C PHE A 57 -15.18 6.03 1.12
N ILE A 58 -15.03 6.35 2.41
CA ILE A 58 -15.90 7.29 3.13
C ILE A 58 -15.81 8.69 2.49
N GLY A 59 -14.60 9.15 2.18
CA GLY A 59 -14.39 10.46 1.55
C GLY A 59 -15.06 10.57 0.17
N MET A 60 -14.96 9.53 -0.65
CA MET A 60 -15.66 9.48 -1.94
C MET A 60 -17.17 9.42 -1.76
N PHE A 61 -17.66 8.65 -0.80
CA PHE A 61 -19.08 8.53 -0.52
C PHE A 61 -19.72 9.85 -0.08
N GLY A 62 -18.98 10.66 0.67
CA GLY A 62 -19.40 12.01 1.04
C GLY A 62 -19.48 13.00 -0.13
N ASN A 63 -19.03 12.60 -1.33
CA ASN A 63 -19.06 13.42 -2.54
C ASN A 63 -19.59 12.60 -3.75
N GLU A 64 -20.91 12.62 -3.93
CA GLU A 64 -21.63 11.87 -4.96
C GLU A 64 -21.03 12.05 -6.37
N LYS A 65 -20.63 13.28 -6.74
CA LYS A 65 -20.05 13.56 -8.07
C LYS A 65 -18.72 12.84 -8.28
N ILE A 66 -17.87 12.76 -7.25
CA ILE A 66 -16.60 12.03 -7.32
C ILE A 66 -16.89 10.54 -7.39
N PHE A 67 -17.77 10.03 -6.53
CA PHE A 67 -18.14 8.63 -6.51
C PHE A 67 -18.68 8.17 -7.86
N ASP A 68 -19.64 8.89 -8.43
CA ASP A 68 -20.24 8.58 -9.73
C ASP A 68 -19.24 8.70 -10.88
N ASN A 69 -18.32 9.67 -10.83
CA ASN A 69 -17.27 9.79 -11.82
C ASN A 69 -16.32 8.57 -11.78
N TRP A 70 -15.84 8.17 -10.60
CA TRP A 70 -14.99 6.99 -10.43
C TRP A 70 -15.71 5.70 -10.83
N LYS A 71 -16.97 5.56 -10.41
CA LYS A 71 -17.85 4.46 -10.81
C LYS A 71 -18.04 4.43 -12.33
N GLY A 72 -18.26 5.57 -12.97
CA GLY A 72 -18.37 5.71 -14.42
C GLY A 72 -17.08 5.30 -15.15
N ILE A 73 -15.91 5.72 -14.64
CA ILE A 73 -14.60 5.34 -15.18
C ILE A 73 -14.40 3.83 -15.09
N PHE A 74 -14.73 3.21 -13.96
CA PHE A 74 -14.54 1.77 -13.78
C PHE A 74 -15.59 0.93 -14.52
N ASN A 75 -16.83 1.40 -14.63
CA ASN A 75 -17.87 0.69 -15.37
C ASN A 75 -17.66 0.74 -16.89
N LYS A 76 -17.02 1.79 -17.41
CA LYS A 76 -16.62 1.88 -18.82
C LYS A 76 -15.51 0.88 -19.20
N LYS A 77 -14.72 0.38 -18.24
CA LYS A 77 -13.68 -0.61 -18.50
C LYS A 77 -14.31 -1.95 -18.91
N SER A 78 -13.71 -2.57 -19.92
CA SER A 78 -14.05 -3.93 -20.35
C SER A 78 -13.82 -4.96 -19.25
N LYS A 79 -14.44 -6.15 -19.37
CA LYS A 79 -14.20 -7.26 -18.43
C LYS A 79 -12.71 -7.62 -18.34
N GLY A 80 -11.99 -7.61 -19.47
CA GLY A 80 -10.55 -7.89 -19.52
C GLY A 80 -9.72 -6.86 -18.77
N GLU A 81 -10.02 -5.56 -18.93
CA GLU A 81 -9.34 -4.50 -18.18
C GLU A 81 -9.61 -4.61 -16.68
N LYS A 82 -10.84 -4.90 -16.26
CA LYS A 82 -11.17 -5.08 -14.83
C LYS A 82 -10.37 -6.22 -14.20
N ILE A 83 -10.24 -7.34 -14.91
CA ILE A 83 -9.41 -8.47 -14.48
C ILE A 83 -7.92 -8.06 -14.42
N PHE A 84 -7.44 -7.32 -15.41
CA PHE A 84 -6.07 -6.82 -15.43
C PHE A 84 -5.76 -5.92 -14.22
N PHE A 85 -6.66 -5.00 -13.86
CA PHE A 85 -6.51 -4.16 -12.66
C PHE A 85 -6.50 -4.95 -11.34
N LEU A 86 -7.13 -6.12 -11.29
CA LEU A 86 -7.09 -7.02 -10.12
C LEU A 86 -5.82 -7.89 -10.08
N ILE A 87 -5.25 -8.24 -11.23
CA ILE A 87 -4.08 -9.13 -11.31
C ILE A 87 -2.77 -8.35 -11.19
N ILE A 88 -2.70 -7.13 -11.76
CA ILE A 88 -1.49 -6.29 -11.71
C ILE A 88 -0.92 -6.16 -10.30
N PRO A 89 -1.70 -5.84 -9.26
CA PRO A 89 -1.11 -5.55 -7.97
C PRO A 89 -0.60 -6.83 -7.29
N ILE A 90 -1.21 -7.98 -7.57
CA ILE A 90 -0.66 -9.30 -7.19
C ILE A 90 0.71 -9.53 -7.85
N VAL A 91 0.83 -9.24 -9.15
CA VAL A 91 2.10 -9.37 -9.89
C VAL A 91 3.17 -8.41 -9.35
N LEU A 92 2.80 -7.16 -9.08
CA LEU A 92 3.68 -6.15 -8.48
C LEU A 92 4.11 -6.54 -7.06
N LEU A 93 3.24 -7.14 -6.26
CA LEU A 93 3.55 -7.67 -4.93
C LEU A 93 4.57 -8.81 -4.99
N LEU A 94 4.40 -9.72 -5.94
CA LEU A 94 5.38 -10.78 -6.21
C LEU A 94 6.73 -10.18 -6.63
N LEU A 95 6.71 -9.18 -7.52
CA LEU A 95 7.91 -8.49 -7.96
C LEU A 95 8.63 -7.80 -6.79
N LEU A 96 7.88 -7.10 -5.93
CA LEU A 96 8.40 -6.43 -4.74
C LEU A 96 9.02 -7.44 -3.76
N SER A 97 8.41 -8.62 -3.62
CA SER A 97 8.92 -9.72 -2.79
C SER A 97 10.24 -10.28 -3.34
N VAL A 98 10.35 -10.41 -4.66
CA VAL A 98 11.60 -10.81 -5.33
C VAL A 98 12.68 -9.76 -5.11
N PHE A 99 12.37 -8.46 -5.27
CA PHE A 99 13.33 -7.39 -4.98
C PHE A 99 13.73 -7.37 -3.51
N TYR A 100 12.81 -7.54 -2.57
CA TYR A 100 13.11 -7.64 -1.14
C TYR A 100 14.05 -8.81 -0.85
N TYR A 101 13.82 -9.97 -1.45
CA TYR A 101 14.73 -11.12 -1.34
C TYR A 101 16.12 -10.80 -1.89
N LEU A 102 16.18 -10.22 -3.09
CA LEU A 102 17.45 -9.82 -3.73
C LEU A 102 18.20 -8.80 -2.88
N PHE A 103 17.55 -7.76 -2.38
CA PHE A 103 18.16 -6.75 -1.52
C PHE A 103 18.71 -7.32 -0.22
N ASN A 104 18.04 -8.32 0.36
CA ASN A 104 18.57 -9.04 1.52
C ASN A 104 19.77 -9.94 1.18
N LYS A 105 19.95 -10.31 -0.09
CA LYS A 105 21.07 -11.10 -0.62
C LYS A 105 22.22 -10.28 -1.19
N VAL A 106 22.01 -9.01 -1.53
CA VAL A 106 23.06 -8.07 -1.93
C VAL A 106 24.26 -8.04 -0.96
N PRO A 107 24.09 -8.14 0.38
CA PRO A 107 25.21 -8.22 1.33
C PRO A 107 26.06 -9.48 1.17
N ASP A 108 25.46 -10.64 0.87
CA ASP A 108 26.19 -11.89 0.61
C ASP A 108 27.02 -11.76 -0.67
N PHE A 109 26.50 -11.05 -1.68
CA PHE A 109 27.19 -10.73 -2.92
C PHE A 109 28.35 -9.74 -2.72
N PHE A 110 28.17 -8.69 -1.90
CA PHE A 110 29.27 -7.78 -1.55
C PHE A 110 30.35 -8.46 -0.73
N LYS A 111 29.98 -9.38 0.17
CA LYS A 111 30.95 -10.19 0.93
C LYS A 111 31.76 -11.12 0.01
N PHE A 112 31.10 -11.72 -0.99
CA PHE A 112 31.75 -12.50 -2.03
C PHE A 112 32.71 -11.65 -2.88
N LEU A 113 32.26 -10.49 -3.37
CA LEU A 113 33.08 -9.56 -4.14
C LEU A 113 34.30 -9.06 -3.36
N ASN A 114 34.13 -8.69 -2.09
CA ASN A 114 35.24 -8.21 -1.26
C ASN A 114 36.28 -9.30 -1.00
N LYS A 115 35.85 -10.56 -0.89
CA LYS A 115 36.76 -11.72 -0.77
C LYS A 115 37.53 -11.97 -2.07
N GLU A 116 36.89 -11.80 -3.21
CA GLU A 116 37.51 -12.05 -4.52
C GLU A 116 38.41 -10.89 -4.98
N LEU A 117 38.17 -9.67 -4.50
CA LEU A 117 38.94 -8.46 -4.80
C LEU A 117 40.03 -8.14 -3.76
N ASP A 118 40.20 -9.00 -2.75
CA ASP A 118 41.25 -8.92 -1.72
C ASP A 118 41.31 -7.56 -0.99
N PHE A 119 40.14 -6.97 -0.72
CA PHE A 119 40.06 -5.74 0.07
C PHE A 119 40.50 -6.03 1.52
N PRO A 120 41.41 -5.22 2.11
CA PRO A 120 41.91 -5.47 3.46
C PRO A 120 40.77 -5.42 4.48
N GLN A 121 40.49 -6.57 5.10
CA GLN A 121 39.37 -6.80 6.03
C GLN A 121 39.76 -6.59 7.51
N GLU A 122 40.79 -5.80 7.81
CA GLU A 122 41.39 -5.79 9.15
C GLU A 122 40.84 -4.74 10.12
N ASP A 123 40.09 -3.73 9.64
CA ASP A 123 39.55 -2.69 10.53
C ASP A 123 38.13 -3.02 11.00
N TYR A 124 38.01 -3.38 12.28
CA TYR A 124 36.75 -3.51 13.03
C TYR A 124 35.80 -2.30 12.83
N LEU A 125 36.38 -1.11 12.62
CA LEU A 125 35.66 0.13 12.29
C LEU A 125 34.95 0.08 10.93
N ILE A 126 35.61 -0.44 9.89
CA ILE A 126 35.03 -0.54 8.54
C ILE A 126 33.89 -1.57 8.52
N ILE A 127 34.06 -2.69 9.23
CA ILE A 127 33.02 -3.71 9.39
C ILE A 127 31.79 -3.10 10.10
N SER A 128 32.00 -2.37 11.19
CA SER A 128 30.93 -1.73 11.97
C SER A 128 30.17 -0.66 11.16
N ILE A 129 30.87 0.18 10.38
CA ILE A 129 30.23 1.19 9.52
C ILE A 129 29.38 0.52 8.43
N ASN A 130 29.87 -0.56 7.84
CA ASN A 130 29.14 -1.29 6.81
C ASN A 130 27.86 -1.95 7.36
N ASP A 131 27.90 -2.49 8.58
CA ASP A 131 26.72 -3.07 9.24
C ASP A 131 25.68 -2.01 9.62
N ILE A 132 26.10 -0.83 10.09
CA ILE A 132 25.19 0.31 10.34
C ILE A 132 24.54 0.78 9.05
N PHE A 133 25.33 0.92 7.98
CA PHE A 133 24.82 1.32 6.67
C PHE A 133 23.82 0.29 6.12
N ARG A 134 24.12 -1.00 6.28
CA ARG A 134 23.22 -2.10 5.92
C ARG A 134 21.91 -2.01 6.68
N TYR A 135 21.97 -1.83 8.00
CA TYR A 135 20.78 -1.72 8.84
C TYR A 135 19.90 -0.54 8.36
N PHE A 136 20.51 0.62 8.10
CA PHE A 136 19.79 1.79 7.59
C PHE A 136 19.16 1.54 6.22
N MET A 137 19.89 0.90 5.29
CA MET A 137 19.37 0.58 3.96
C MET A 137 18.17 -0.37 4.01
N VAL A 138 18.22 -1.40 4.84
CA VAL A 138 17.07 -2.30 5.05
C VAL A 138 15.89 -1.54 5.65
N LEU A 139 16.13 -0.59 6.56
CA LEU A 139 15.08 0.20 7.19
C LEU A 139 14.39 1.13 6.18
N VAL A 140 15.16 1.81 5.32
CA VAL A 140 14.64 2.64 4.23
C VAL A 140 13.88 1.78 3.21
N TRP A 141 14.41 0.61 2.86
CA TRP A 141 13.75 -0.30 1.95
C TRP A 141 12.42 -0.80 2.50
N ASN A 142 12.38 -1.18 3.79
CA ASN A 142 11.16 -1.56 4.48
C ASN A 142 10.13 -0.44 4.45
N PHE A 143 10.54 0.81 4.69
CA PHE A 143 9.65 1.97 4.60
C PHE A 143 9.02 2.13 3.22
N VAL A 144 9.81 1.98 2.15
CA VAL A 144 9.32 1.99 0.78
C VAL A 144 8.33 0.84 0.54
N CYS A 145 8.67 -0.38 0.98
CA CYS A 145 7.80 -1.54 0.87
C CYS A 145 6.46 -1.35 1.60
N TYR A 146 6.48 -0.77 2.80
CA TYR A 146 5.26 -0.45 3.55
C TYR A 146 4.37 0.53 2.79
N ILE A 147 4.93 1.62 2.26
CA ILE A 147 4.16 2.61 1.49
C ILE A 147 3.54 1.97 0.25
N VAL A 148 4.37 1.33 -0.59
CA VAL A 148 3.94 0.79 -1.89
C VAL A 148 2.89 -0.31 -1.68
N THR A 149 3.14 -1.25 -0.78
CA THR A 149 2.22 -2.36 -0.52
C THR A 149 0.88 -1.86 0.03
N SER A 150 0.91 -0.93 0.99
CA SER A 150 -0.31 -0.38 1.59
C SER A 150 -1.13 0.42 0.58
N MET A 151 -0.48 1.19 -0.30
CA MET A 151 -1.14 1.89 -1.40
C MET A 151 -1.83 0.92 -2.35
N MET A 152 -1.16 -0.17 -2.72
CA MET A 152 -1.73 -1.18 -3.62
C MET A 152 -2.96 -1.85 -3.00
N ILE A 153 -2.87 -2.28 -1.74
CA ILE A 153 -4.00 -2.86 -0.99
C ILE A 153 -5.16 -1.86 -0.94
N SER A 154 -4.89 -0.59 -0.62
CA SER A 154 -5.91 0.45 -0.55
C SER A 154 -6.62 0.64 -1.90
N MET A 155 -5.86 0.73 -3.00
CA MET A 155 -6.42 0.89 -4.35
C MET A 155 -7.26 -0.31 -4.78
N GLU A 156 -6.80 -1.54 -4.53
CA GLU A 156 -7.54 -2.76 -4.83
C GLU A 156 -8.87 -2.80 -4.08
N LEU A 157 -8.84 -2.52 -2.78
CA LEU A 157 -10.05 -2.49 -1.96
C LEU A 157 -11.01 -1.39 -2.43
N THR A 158 -10.52 -0.21 -2.80
CA THR A 158 -11.35 0.86 -3.36
C THR A 158 -12.00 0.43 -4.68
N PHE A 159 -11.25 -0.24 -5.55
CA PHE A 159 -11.74 -0.75 -6.83
C PHE A 159 -12.83 -1.81 -6.64
N ILE A 160 -12.57 -2.80 -5.78
CA ILE A 160 -13.54 -3.84 -5.40
C ILE A 160 -14.79 -3.19 -4.79
N GLY A 161 -14.60 -2.27 -3.86
CA GLY A 161 -15.68 -1.55 -3.20
C GLY A 161 -16.61 -0.86 -4.20
N ILE A 162 -16.07 -0.14 -5.19
CA ILE A 162 -16.88 0.55 -6.20
C ILE A 162 -17.61 -0.43 -7.13
N ILE A 163 -16.94 -1.50 -7.60
CA ILE A 163 -17.57 -2.46 -8.52
C ILE A 163 -18.73 -3.21 -7.87
N PHE A 164 -18.56 -3.61 -6.61
CA PHE A 164 -19.58 -4.38 -5.89
C PHE A 164 -20.61 -3.49 -5.20
N PHE A 165 -20.42 -2.17 -5.17
CA PHE A 165 -21.27 -1.24 -4.46
C PHE A 165 -22.76 -1.39 -4.82
N ASP A 166 -23.08 -1.37 -6.11
CA ASP A 166 -24.48 -1.44 -6.56
C ASP A 166 -25.16 -2.74 -6.15
N ARG A 167 -24.42 -3.86 -6.27
CA ARG A 167 -24.91 -5.19 -5.90
C ARG A 167 -25.13 -5.31 -4.39
N ILE A 168 -24.23 -4.72 -3.60
CA ILE A 168 -24.35 -4.67 -2.14
C ILE A 168 -25.55 -3.80 -1.75
N SER A 169 -25.70 -2.62 -2.36
CA SER A 169 -26.80 -1.69 -2.09
C SER A 169 -28.17 -2.30 -2.43
N GLU A 170 -28.29 -2.96 -3.57
CA GLU A 170 -29.50 -3.66 -3.99
C GLU A 170 -29.88 -4.78 -3.00
N TYR A 171 -28.91 -5.58 -2.57
CA TYR A 171 -29.12 -6.64 -1.57
C TYR A 171 -29.66 -6.10 -0.24
N TYR A 172 -29.11 -4.98 0.26
CA TYR A 172 -29.59 -4.36 1.50
C TYR A 172 -30.99 -3.73 1.34
N SER A 173 -31.31 -3.16 0.17
CA SER A 173 -32.65 -2.63 -0.12
C SER A 173 -33.71 -3.73 -0.05
N GLN A 174 -33.44 -4.90 -0.65
CA GLN A 174 -34.36 -6.03 -0.66
C GLN A 174 -34.61 -6.61 0.75
N ILE A 175 -33.61 -6.58 1.64
CA ILE A 175 -33.77 -6.98 3.05
C ILE A 175 -34.63 -5.98 3.82
N GLY A 176 -34.46 -4.68 3.54
CA GLY A 176 -35.26 -3.61 4.16
C GLY A 176 -36.74 -3.72 3.80
N GLU A 177 -37.06 -3.92 2.52
CA GLU A 177 -38.44 -4.09 2.06
C GLU A 177 -39.10 -5.35 2.63
N LYS A 178 -38.36 -6.46 2.78
CA LYS A 178 -38.87 -7.68 3.42
C LYS A 178 -39.27 -7.47 4.88
N LYS A 179 -38.52 -6.65 5.63
CA LYS A 179 -38.83 -6.35 7.04
C LYS A 179 -40.00 -5.40 7.25
N ILE A 180 -40.42 -4.66 6.23
CA ILE A 180 -41.54 -3.71 6.31
C ILE A 180 -42.88 -4.43 6.02
N ASN A 181 -42.83 -5.57 5.33
CA ASN A 181 -44.01 -6.33 4.90
C ASN A 181 -44.29 -7.59 5.74
N ASP A 182 -43.53 -7.81 6.83
CA ASP A 182 -43.77 -8.82 7.88
C ASP A 182 -44.25 -8.12 9.17
#